data_AF-A0A1G2SG40-F1
#
_entry.id   AF-A0A1G2SG40-F1
#
_cell.length_a   1.000
_cell.length_b   1.000
_cell.length_c   1.000
_cell.angle_alpha   90.00
_cell.angle_beta   90.00
_cell.angle_gamma   90.00
#
_symmetry.space_group_name_H-M   'P 1'
#
loop_
_entity.id
_entity.type
_entity.pdbx_description
1 polymer ?
#
loop_
_entity_poly.entity_id
_entity_poly.type
_entity_poly.pdbx_seq_one_letter_code
_entity_poly.pdbx_strand_id
1 'polypeptide(L)'
;MSTLLKSIARARKEYCKTKPGSEEQRIAFENWSKLSFEEIKGAATVSEAYAAYIHAPFRGDALDAARDKWNELSLKEAEEADTIEKAEAARMSAPNGSEAKRVALEKTYQLAVGVIERHLSNPQGVI
;
A
#
# COMPACT_ATOMS: atom_id res chain seq x y z
N MET A 1 4.05 9.89 16.50
CA MET A 1 4.46 10.45 15.20
C MET A 1 5.99 10.58 15.18
N SER A 2 6.66 9.86 14.27
CA SER A 2 8.12 9.81 14.17
C SER A 2 8.71 11.16 13.77
N THR A 3 10.02 11.34 13.98
CA THR A 3 10.75 12.56 13.57
C THR A 3 10.64 12.80 12.06
N LEU A 4 10.70 11.73 11.26
CA LEU A 4 10.56 11.79 9.79
C LEU A 4 9.17 12.30 9.38
N LEU A 5 8.10 11.75 9.95
CA LEU A 5 6.72 12.20 9.68
C LEU A 5 6.50 13.67 10.00
N LYS A 6 7.08 14.16 11.11
CA LYS A 6 7.02 15.59 11.47
C LYS A 6 7.75 16.45 10.43
N SER A 7 8.87 15.98 9.90
CA SER A 7 9.62 16.67 8.84
C SER A 7 8.84 16.71 7.52
N ILE A 8 8.21 15.61 7.12
CA ILE A 8 7.34 15.55 5.92
C ILE A 8 6.17 16.52 6.05
N ALA A 9 5.48 16.51 7.19
CA ALA A 9 4.39 17.45 7.44
C ALA A 9 4.84 18.92 7.37
N ARG A 10 6.05 19.22 7.84
CA ARG A 10 6.64 20.56 7.73
C ARG A 10 6.97 20.92 6.28
N ALA A 11 7.61 20.03 5.52
CA ALA A 11 7.96 20.25 4.11
C ALA A 11 6.71 20.48 3.25
N ARG A 12 5.65 19.67 3.46
CA ARG A 12 4.35 19.90 2.83
C ARG A 12 3.77 21.28 3.17
N LYS A 13 3.81 21.66 4.45
CA LYS A 13 3.32 22.98 4.91
C LYS A 13 4.11 24.13 4.28
N GLU A 14 5.41 23.96 4.10
CA GLU A 14 6.27 24.93 3.42
C GLU A 14 5.88 25.05 1.94
N TYR A 15 5.78 23.94 1.22
CA TYR A 15 5.30 23.92 -0.17
C TYR A 15 3.96 24.66 -0.33
N CYS A 16 2.98 24.37 0.53
CA CYS A 16 1.66 25.02 0.47
C CYS A 16 1.66 26.53 0.72
N LYS A 17 2.74 27.09 1.30
CA LYS A 17 2.88 28.53 1.56
C LYS A 17 3.61 29.30 0.46
N THR A 18 4.28 28.58 -0.45
CA THR A 18 5.06 29.19 -1.53
C THR A 18 4.18 29.68 -2.68
N LYS A 19 4.68 30.63 -3.47
CA LYS A 19 4.00 31.12 -4.67
C LYS A 19 4.03 30.04 -5.76
N PRO A 20 2.89 29.73 -6.42
CA PRO A 20 2.87 28.81 -7.54
C PRO A 20 3.89 29.16 -8.63
N GLY A 21 4.69 28.16 -9.03
CA GLY A 21 5.72 28.30 -10.07
C GLY A 21 6.99 29.03 -9.64
N SER A 22 7.13 29.41 -8.36
CA SER A 22 8.36 30.03 -7.87
C SER A 22 9.47 29.00 -7.59
N GLU A 23 10.70 29.49 -7.53
CA GLU A 23 11.86 28.66 -7.19
C GLU A 23 11.75 28.09 -5.78
N GLU A 24 11.21 28.87 -4.84
CA GLU A 24 10.95 28.41 -3.46
C GLU A 24 9.94 27.27 -3.44
N GLN A 25 8.92 27.31 -4.30
CA GLN A 25 7.97 26.21 -4.43
C GLN A 25 8.65 24.94 -4.96
N ARG A 26 9.52 25.08 -5.96
CA ARG A 26 10.30 23.95 -6.50
C ARG A 26 11.17 23.32 -5.42
N ILE A 27 11.93 24.12 -4.67
CA ILE A 27 12.80 23.66 -3.58
C ILE A 27 11.98 22.97 -2.48
N ALA A 28 10.84 23.55 -2.07
CA ALA A 28 9.98 22.96 -1.06
C ALA A 28 9.38 21.62 -1.52
N PHE A 29 9.03 21.52 -2.81
CA PHE A 29 8.55 20.27 -3.41
C PHE A 29 9.63 19.19 -3.47
N GLU A 30 10.87 19.55 -3.82
CA GLU A 30 12.01 18.64 -3.85
C GLU A 30 12.36 18.11 -2.45
N ASN A 31 12.33 18.99 -1.45
CA ASN A 31 12.54 18.60 -0.06
C ASN A 31 11.43 17.64 0.44
N TRP A 32 10.16 17.93 0.12
CA TRP A 32 9.06 17.03 0.44
C TRP A 32 9.25 15.67 -0.26
N SER A 33 9.55 15.67 -1.55
CA SER A 33 9.78 14.45 -2.33
C SER A 33 10.90 13.60 -1.76
N LYS A 34 12.03 14.21 -1.40
CA LYS A 34 13.17 13.52 -0.78
C LYS A 34 12.78 12.82 0.53
N LEU A 35 12.10 13.52 1.43
CA LEU A 35 11.67 12.95 2.70
C LEU A 35 10.63 11.85 2.50
N SER A 36 9.74 11.99 1.52
CA SER A 36 8.79 10.94 1.15
C SER A 36 9.49 9.68 0.65
N PHE A 37 10.54 9.79 -0.16
CA PHE A 37 11.35 8.61 -0.55
C PHE A 37 11.98 7.89 0.64
N GLU A 38 12.44 8.63 1.65
CA GLU A 38 12.96 8.03 2.89
C GLU A 38 11.87 7.25 3.65
N GLU A 39 10.64 7.79 3.72
CA GLU A 39 9.49 7.10 4.34
C GLU A 39 9.09 5.85 3.55
N ILE A 40 8.97 5.96 2.23
CA ILE A 40 8.62 4.85 1.32
C ILE A 40 9.62 3.70 1.47
N LYS A 41 10.92 4.02 1.50
CA LYS A 41 11.98 3.01 1.68
C LYS A 41 11.91 2.31 3.03
N GLY A 42 11.45 3.01 4.07
CA GLY A 42 11.30 2.49 5.42
C GLY A 42 10.03 1.66 5.65
N ALA A 43 9.06 1.70 4.73
CA ALA A 43 7.81 0.96 4.89
C ALA A 43 8.03 -0.55 4.78
N ALA A 44 7.63 -1.28 5.82
CA ALA A 44 7.75 -2.74 5.90
C ALA A 44 6.40 -3.45 5.86
N THR A 45 5.30 -2.72 6.10
CA THR A 45 3.93 -3.24 6.09
C THR A 45 3.04 -2.52 5.07
N VAL A 46 1.96 -3.16 4.64
CA VAL A 46 0.95 -2.52 3.76
C VAL A 46 0.41 -1.23 4.37
N SER A 47 0.18 -1.21 5.68
CA SER A 47 -0.31 -0.02 6.37
C SER A 47 0.70 1.14 6.33
N GLU A 48 1.99 0.86 6.52
CA GLU A 48 3.04 1.89 6.43
C GLU A 48 3.22 2.38 4.99
N ALA A 49 3.18 1.51 3.99
CA ALA A 49 3.29 1.91 2.59
C ALA A 49 2.07 2.73 2.13
N TYR A 50 0.87 2.36 2.58
CA TYR A 50 -0.32 3.18 2.36
C TYR A 50 -0.21 4.54 3.03
N ALA A 51 0.30 4.60 4.27
CA ALA A 51 0.55 5.88 4.94
C ALA A 51 1.57 6.75 4.15
N ALA A 52 2.66 6.15 3.67
CA ALA A 52 3.64 6.83 2.84
C ALA A 52 3.02 7.38 1.54
N TYR A 53 2.11 6.64 0.91
CA TYR A 53 1.35 7.12 -0.25
C TYR A 53 0.47 8.33 0.07
N ILE A 54 -0.23 8.32 1.22
CA ILE A 54 -1.04 9.46 1.67
C ILE A 54 -0.18 10.69 2.00
N HIS A 55 1.05 10.49 2.45
CA HIS A 55 1.97 11.56 2.80
C HIS A 55 2.82 12.07 1.64
N ALA A 56 2.92 11.32 0.55
CA ALA A 56 3.69 11.68 -0.63
C ALA A 56 3.16 12.98 -1.29
N PRO A 57 4.00 13.70 -2.05
CA PRO A 57 3.54 14.75 -2.92
C PRO A 57 2.43 14.25 -3.86
N PHE A 58 1.47 15.11 -4.19
CA PHE A 58 0.29 14.74 -4.98
C PHE A 58 0.58 14.48 -6.47
N ARG A 59 1.86 14.47 -6.88
CA ARG A 59 2.33 14.20 -8.24
C ARG A 59 3.82 13.84 -8.21
N GLY A 60 4.30 13.27 -9.32
CA GLY A 60 5.72 12.99 -9.53
C GLY A 60 6.19 11.69 -8.89
N ASP A 61 7.48 11.39 -9.09
CA ASP A 61 8.07 10.07 -8.85
C ASP A 61 7.88 9.53 -7.43
N ALA A 62 7.82 10.42 -6.42
CA ALA A 62 7.59 9.99 -5.03
C ALA A 62 6.19 9.40 -4.82
N LEU A 63 5.16 9.91 -5.53
CA LEU A 63 3.80 9.36 -5.46
C LEU A 63 3.75 7.97 -6.11
N ASP A 64 4.35 7.86 -7.29
CA ASP A 64 4.39 6.62 -8.06
C ASP A 64 5.16 5.54 -7.29
N ALA A 65 6.32 5.88 -6.74
CA ALA A 65 7.11 4.98 -5.90
C ALA A 65 6.36 4.55 -4.63
N ALA A 66 5.58 5.43 -4.00
CA ALA A 66 4.77 5.07 -2.85
C ALA A 66 3.65 4.09 -3.23
N ARG A 67 3.00 4.33 -4.38
CA ARG A 67 1.96 3.43 -4.90
C ARG A 67 2.54 2.06 -5.28
N ASP A 68 3.73 2.04 -5.88
CA ASP A 68 4.43 0.81 -6.23
C ASP A 68 4.83 0.02 -4.99
N LYS A 69 5.38 0.69 -3.96
CA LYS A 69 5.71 0.03 -2.69
C LYS A 69 4.48 -0.53 -1.98
N TRP A 70 3.36 0.20 -2.01
CA TRP A 70 2.09 -0.29 -1.48
C TRP A 70 1.62 -1.52 -2.25
N ASN A 71 1.66 -1.51 -3.58
CA ASN A 71 1.34 -2.68 -4.39
C ASN A 71 2.27 -3.88 -4.11
N GLU A 72 3.59 -3.66 -4.00
CA GLU A 72 4.58 -4.71 -3.71
C GLU A 72 4.26 -5.45 -2.40
N LEU A 73 4.05 -4.71 -1.31
CA LEU A 73 3.75 -5.31 -0.01
C LEU A 73 2.37 -5.97 0.01
N SER A 74 1.37 -5.36 -0.64
CA SER A 74 0.04 -5.95 -0.76
C SER A 74 0.04 -7.23 -1.59
N LEU A 75 0.89 -7.31 -2.62
CA LEU A 75 1.02 -8.51 -3.45
C LEU A 75 1.60 -9.65 -2.62
N LYS A 76 2.63 -9.37 -1.83
CA LYS A 76 3.21 -10.35 -0.90
C LYS A 76 2.17 -10.89 0.09
N GLU A 77 1.40 -10.00 0.73
CA GLU A 77 0.32 -10.42 1.65
C GLU A 77 -0.76 -11.27 0.95
N ALA A 78 -1.09 -10.95 -0.31
CA ALA A 78 -2.05 -11.71 -1.11
C ALA A 78 -1.53 -13.10 -1.49
N GLU A 79 -0.25 -13.23 -1.84
CA GLU A 79 0.40 -14.50 -2.19
C GLU A 79 0.53 -15.44 -0.98
N GLU A 80 0.82 -14.87 0.19
CA GLU A 80 0.99 -15.59 1.46
C GLU A 80 -0.34 -15.93 2.16
N ALA A 81 -1.48 -15.42 1.66
CA ALA A 81 -2.79 -15.72 2.23
C ALA A 81 -3.15 -17.21 2.10
N ASP A 82 -3.38 -17.86 3.23
CA ASP A 82 -3.75 -19.28 3.37
C ASP A 82 -5.21 -19.49 3.80
N THR A 83 -5.94 -18.41 4.11
CA THR A 83 -7.38 -18.43 4.40
C THR A 83 -8.14 -17.42 3.55
N ILE A 84 -9.44 -17.67 3.36
CA ILE A 84 -10.33 -16.76 2.62
C ILE A 84 -10.34 -15.39 3.27
N GLU A 85 -10.35 -15.32 4.60
CA GLU A 85 -10.35 -14.07 5.36
C GLU A 85 -9.07 -13.26 5.13
N LYS A 86 -7.91 -13.91 5.10
CA LYS A 86 -6.63 -13.25 4.81
C LYS A 86 -6.56 -12.76 3.37
N ALA A 87 -7.03 -13.57 2.42
CA ALA A 87 -7.08 -13.17 1.01
C ALA A 87 -8.02 -11.97 0.80
N GLU A 88 -9.18 -11.96 1.44
CA GLU A 88 -10.11 -10.82 1.41
C GLU A 88 -9.52 -9.58 2.08
N ALA A 89 -8.85 -9.73 3.22
CA ALA A 89 -8.17 -8.62 3.89
C ALA A 89 -7.07 -8.01 3.00
N ALA A 90 -6.27 -8.84 2.32
CA ALA A 90 -5.28 -8.39 1.33
C ALA A 90 -5.96 -7.67 0.15
N ARG A 91 -7.08 -8.19 -0.36
CA ARG A 91 -7.84 -7.58 -1.46
C ARG A 91 -8.40 -6.20 -1.10
N MET A 92 -8.90 -6.04 0.12
CA MET A 92 -9.46 -4.77 0.61
C MET A 92 -8.38 -3.73 0.86
N SER A 93 -7.19 -4.15 1.30
CA SER A 93 -6.08 -3.26 1.63
C SER A 93 -5.18 -2.92 0.44
N ALA A 94 -5.26 -3.67 -0.67
CA ALA A 94 -4.49 -3.42 -1.88
C ALA A 94 -4.96 -2.17 -2.66
N PRO A 95 -4.06 -1.49 -3.41
CA PRO A 95 -4.44 -0.37 -4.26
C PRO A 95 -5.48 -0.77 -5.31
N ASN A 96 -6.38 0.16 -5.66
CA ASN A 96 -7.36 -0.10 -6.71
C ASN A 96 -6.70 -0.29 -8.07
N GLY A 97 -7.20 -1.27 -8.83
CA GLY A 97 -6.67 -1.64 -10.15
C GLY A 97 -5.24 -2.20 -10.12
N SER A 98 -4.77 -2.62 -8.95
CA SER A 98 -3.42 -3.17 -8.79
C SER A 98 -3.37 -4.67 -9.02
N GLU A 99 -2.16 -5.15 -9.33
CA GLU A 99 -1.91 -6.59 -9.45
C GLU A 99 -2.15 -7.31 -8.13
N ALA A 100 -1.73 -6.73 -7.00
CA ALA A 100 -2.00 -7.26 -5.67
C ALA A 100 -3.49 -7.54 -5.45
N LYS A 101 -4.36 -6.61 -5.85
CA LYS A 101 -5.81 -6.76 -5.71
C LYS A 101 -6.38 -7.87 -6.60
N ARG A 102 -5.83 -8.03 -7.81
CA ARG A 102 -6.18 -9.13 -8.72
C ARG A 102 -5.77 -10.48 -8.14
N VAL A 103 -4.53 -10.60 -7.64
CA VAL A 103 -4.00 -11.83 -7.03
C VAL A 103 -4.76 -12.19 -5.77
N ALA A 104 -5.08 -11.23 -4.92
CA ALA A 104 -5.87 -11.47 -3.71
C ALA A 104 -7.27 -12.02 -4.04
N LEU A 105 -7.93 -11.46 -5.06
CA LEU A 105 -9.22 -11.95 -5.54
C LEU A 105 -9.12 -13.39 -6.07
N GLU A 106 -8.11 -13.67 -6.89
CA GLU A 106 -7.85 -15.01 -7.40
C GLU A 106 -7.61 -16.01 -6.26
N LYS A 107 -6.84 -15.61 -5.25
CA LYS A 107 -6.57 -16.42 -4.05
C LYS A 107 -7.85 -16.73 -3.27
N THR A 108 -8.74 -15.74 -3.06
CA THR A 108 -10.06 -15.96 -2.43
C THR A 108 -10.82 -17.07 -3.15
N TYR A 109 -10.90 -17.02 -4.49
CA TYR A 109 -11.60 -18.03 -5.27
C TYR A 109 -10.96 -19.42 -5.14
N GLN A 110 -9.64 -19.51 -5.25
CA GLN A 110 -8.92 -20.78 -5.12
C GLN A 110 -9.16 -21.44 -3.74
N LEU A 111 -9.08 -20.65 -2.67
CA LEU A 111 -9.31 -21.14 -1.31
C LEU A 111 -10.76 -21.57 -1.09
N ALA A 112 -11.73 -20.83 -1.62
CA ALA A 112 -13.15 -21.19 -1.54
C ALA A 112 -13.46 -22.51 -2.27
N VAL A 113 -12.94 -22.70 -3.49
CA VAL A 113 -13.09 -23.96 -4.23
C VAL A 113 -12.47 -25.13 -3.46
N GLY A 114 -11.25 -24.96 -2.95
CA GLY A 114 -10.59 -26.01 -2.16
C GLY A 114 -11.33 -26.39 -0.87
N VAL A 115 -12.03 -25.45 -0.22
CA VAL A 115 -12.92 -25.77 0.92
C VAL A 115 -14.11 -26.62 0.46
N ILE A 116 -14.75 -26.26 -0.64
CA ILE A 116 -15.90 -27.00 -1.19
C ILE A 116 -15.48 -28.42 -1.57
N GLU A 117 -14.39 -28.58 -2.31
CA GLU A 117 -13.89 -29.89 -2.75
C GLU A 117 -13.53 -30.80 -1.57
N ARG A 118 -12.92 -30.26 -0.51
CA ARG A 118 -12.65 -31.02 0.73
C ARG A 118 -13.93 -31.46 1.42
N HIS A 119 -14.94 -30.60 1.45
CA HIS A 119 -16.24 -30.94 2.03
C HIS A 119 -16.96 -32.03 1.23
N LEU A 120 -16.91 -31.95 -0.11
CA LEU A 120 -17.50 -32.96 -1.00
C LEU A 120 -16.74 -34.31 -0.97
N SER A 121 -15.43 -34.27 -0.77
CA SER A 121 -14.57 -35.48 -0.73
C SER A 121 -14.60 -36.19 0.62
N ASN A 122 -15.09 -35.55 1.69
CA ASN A 122 -15.27 -36.17 3.00
C ASN A 122 -16.66 -35.83 3.62
N PRO A 123 -17.75 -36.42 3.10
CA PRO A 123 -19.12 -36.13 3.57
C PRO A 123 -19.44 -36.70 4.97
N GLN A 124 -18.52 -37.41 5.62
CA GLN A 124 -18.73 -38.10 6.90
C GLN A 124 -17.78 -37.66 8.03
N GLY A 125 -17.54 -36.36 8.17
CA GLY A 125 -17.07 -35.79 9.44
C GLY A 125 -18.14 -35.93 10.53
N VAL A 126 -18.32 -37.15 11.03
CA VAL A 126 -19.16 -37.49 12.19
C VAL A 126 -18.60 -36.79 13.44
N ILE A 127 -19.45 -36.01 14.11
CA ILE A 127 -19.47 -35.90 15.57
C ILE A 127 -20.84 -36.35 16.02
#